data_AF-A0A3D5SCZ0-F1
#
_entry.id   AF-A0A3D5SCZ0-F1
#
_cell.length_a   1.000
_cell.length_b   1.000
_cell.length_c   1.000
_cell.angle_alpha   90.00
_cell.angle_beta   90.00
_cell.angle_gamma   90.00
#
_symmetry.space_group_name_H-M   'P 1'
#
loop_
_entity.id
_entity.type
_entity.pdbx_description
1 polymer ?
#
loop_
_entity_poly.entity_id
_entity_poly.type
_entity_poly.pdbx_seq_one_letter_code
_entity_poly.pdbx_strand_id
1 'polypeptide(L)'
;MLDSLTTSVAPITADTWPADITLQLSHSKHGTRLSRCEHRGPLYVQKPFYPEGPDHAHLYLLHPPAGIVSGDTLTIKVDVEPNAA
;
A
#
# COMPACT_ATOMS: atom_id res chain seq x y z
N MET A 1 41.02 19.72 -32.32
CA MET A 1 40.98 19.10 -30.99
C MET A 1 39.57 19.36 -30.45
N LEU A 2 38.67 18.39 -30.61
CA LEU A 2 37.29 18.47 -30.13
C LEU A 2 37.24 17.60 -28.88
N ASP A 3 37.20 18.22 -27.71
CA ASP A 3 37.14 17.51 -26.43
C ASP A 3 35.71 17.01 -26.22
N SER A 4 35.51 15.70 -26.40
CA SER A 4 34.26 15.01 -26.11
C SER A 4 33.99 15.03 -24.60
N LEU A 5 32.98 15.79 -24.18
CA LEU A 5 32.48 15.74 -22.81
C LEU A 5 31.58 14.51 -22.65
N THR A 6 32.15 13.41 -22.20
CA THR A 6 31.40 12.22 -21.76
C THR A 6 30.80 12.51 -20.39
N THR A 7 29.52 12.91 -20.34
CA THR A 7 28.79 13.01 -19.09
C THR A 7 28.56 11.62 -18.52
N SER A 8 29.27 11.28 -17.44
CA SER A 8 28.99 10.11 -16.62
C SER A 8 27.66 10.33 -15.90
N VAL A 9 26.62 9.59 -16.30
CA VAL A 9 25.36 9.53 -15.56
C VAL A 9 25.63 8.67 -14.32
N ALA A 10 25.71 9.29 -13.15
CA ALA A 10 25.72 8.57 -11.88
C ALA A 10 24.45 7.70 -11.80
N PRO A 11 24.53 6.45 -11.32
CA PRO A 11 23.35 5.64 -11.13
C PRO A 11 22.43 6.38 -10.15
N ILE A 12 21.22 6.70 -10.62
CA ILE A 12 20.11 7.10 -9.75
C ILE A 12 19.88 5.91 -8.82
N THR A 13 20.43 5.98 -7.61
CA THR A 13 19.93 5.18 -6.49
C THR A 13 18.52 5.65 -6.27
N ALA A 14 17.55 4.94 -6.87
CA ALA A 14 16.16 5.08 -6.50
C ALA A 14 16.12 4.84 -5.00
N ASP A 15 15.77 5.86 -4.22
CA ASP A 15 15.45 5.66 -2.82
C ASP A 15 14.36 4.60 -2.80
N THR A 16 14.71 3.37 -2.46
CA THR A 16 13.75 2.29 -2.29
C THR A 16 13.06 2.51 -0.96
N TRP A 17 11.75 2.74 -0.97
CA TRP A 17 11.00 3.01 0.25
C TRP A 17 10.32 1.71 0.67
N PRO A 18 10.94 0.90 1.55
CA PRO A 18 10.27 -0.30 2.05
C PRO A 18 9.00 0.14 2.78
N ALA A 19 7.88 -0.43 2.37
CA ALA A 19 6.60 -0.17 3.00
C ALA A 19 5.88 -1.48 3.29
N ASP A 20 5.32 -1.56 4.50
CA ASP A 20 4.65 -2.75 4.98
C ASP A 20 3.30 -2.33 5.55
N ILE A 21 2.25 -3.11 5.29
CA ILE A 21 0.95 -2.92 5.91
C ILE A 21 0.35 -4.25 6.31
N THR A 22 -0.22 -4.31 7.51
CA THR A 22 -0.97 -5.44 8.04
C THR A 22 -2.39 -4.99 8.35
N LEU A 23 -3.34 -5.66 7.73
CA LEU A 23 -4.77 -5.41 7.82
C LEU A 23 -5.47 -6.62 8.42
N GLN A 24 -6.48 -6.38 9.25
CA GLN A 24 -7.39 -7.42 9.71
C GLN A 24 -8.82 -6.95 9.50
N LEU A 25 -9.62 -7.77 8.83
CA LEU A 25 -11.05 -7.56 8.67
C LEU A 25 -11.79 -8.52 9.60
N SER A 26 -12.77 -8.00 10.32
CA SER A 26 -13.66 -8.82 11.15
C SER A 26 -15.12 -8.46 10.99
N HIS A 27 -15.98 -9.46 11.16
CA HIS A 27 -17.42 -9.28 11.12
C HIS A 27 -17.97 -8.83 12.48
N SER A 28 -19.10 -8.14 12.45
CA SER A 28 -19.83 -7.67 13.62
C SER A 28 -21.33 -7.67 13.36
N LYS A 29 -22.13 -7.38 14.38
CA LYS A 29 -23.57 -7.13 14.20
C LYS A 29 -23.91 -5.99 13.22
N HIS A 30 -22.92 -5.17 12.83
CA HIS A 30 -23.07 -4.06 11.89
C HIS A 30 -22.41 -4.32 10.53
N GLY A 31 -21.95 -5.55 10.27
CA GLY A 31 -21.23 -5.93 9.06
C GLY A 31 -19.72 -6.03 9.26
N THR A 32 -19.00 -6.16 8.14
CA THR A 32 -17.54 -6.26 8.09
C THR A 32 -16.90 -4.92 8.46
N ARG A 33 -15.78 -4.94 9.17
CA ARG A 33 -14.98 -3.75 9.49
C ARG A 33 -13.50 -4.04 9.41
N LEU A 34 -12.71 -3.00 9.15
CA LEU A 34 -11.26 -3.03 9.37
C LEU A 34 -10.97 -2.93 10.87
N SER A 35 -10.65 -4.06 11.50
CA SER A 35 -10.42 -4.16 12.95
C SER A 35 -8.96 -3.91 13.35
N ARG A 36 -8.01 -4.09 12.42
CA ARG A 36 -6.60 -3.75 12.60
C ARG A 36 -6.03 -3.12 11.34
N CYS A 37 -5.23 -2.07 11.51
CA CYS A 37 -4.47 -1.44 10.42
C CYS A 37 -3.15 -0.92 10.99
N GLU A 38 -2.06 -1.62 10.70
CA GLU A 38 -0.71 -1.25 11.13
C GLU A 38 0.18 -1.13 9.90
N HIS A 39 0.89 -0.02 9.76
CA HIS A 39 1.74 0.22 8.60
C HIS A 39 3.10 0.81 8.98
N ARG A 40 4.09 0.57 8.11
CA ARG A 40 5.43 1.15 8.15
C ARG A 40 5.75 1.71 6.76
N GLY A 41 6.38 2.88 6.72
CA GLY A 41 6.68 3.54 5.45
C GLY A 41 5.43 4.13 4.79
N PRO A 42 5.54 4.55 3.53
CA PRO A 42 4.50 5.31 2.82
C PRO A 42 3.40 4.41 2.23
N LEU A 43 2.75 3.56 3.03
CA LEU A 43 1.66 2.69 2.58
C LEU A 43 0.49 2.80 3.56
N TYR A 44 -0.68 3.19 3.07
CA TYR A 44 -1.85 3.52 3.89
C TYR A 44 -3.13 2.90 3.31
N VAL A 45 -4.17 2.83 4.14
CA VAL A 45 -5.53 2.49 3.72
C VAL A 45 -6.45 3.69 3.94
N GLN A 46 -7.29 4.01 2.96
CA GLN A 46 -8.39 4.96 3.16
C GLN A 46 -9.47 4.34 4.05
N LYS A 47 -10.30 5.19 4.68
CA LYS A 47 -11.45 4.71 5.47
C LYS A 47 -12.26 3.68 4.65
N PRO A 48 -12.56 2.49 5.21
CA PRO A 48 -13.36 1.49 4.51
C PRO A 48 -14.70 2.06 4.06
N PHE A 49 -15.13 1.65 2.87
CA PHE A 49 -16.43 1.99 2.29
C PHE A 49 -17.15 0.73 1.80
N TYR A 50 -18.46 0.81 1.55
CA TYR A 50 -19.33 -0.38 1.46
C TYR A 50 -20.32 -0.26 0.31
N PRO A 51 -19.87 -0.34 -0.96
CA PRO A 51 -20.75 -0.12 -2.10
C PRO A 51 -21.75 -1.27 -2.34
N GLU A 52 -21.43 -2.51 -1.96
CA GLU A 52 -22.31 -3.68 -2.03
C GLU A 52 -23.11 -3.91 -0.73
N GLY A 53 -22.92 -3.06 0.28
CA GLY A 53 -23.57 -3.15 1.59
C GLY A 53 -22.61 -3.48 2.74
N PRO A 54 -23.11 -3.46 3.99
CA PRO A 54 -22.29 -3.44 5.19
C PRO A 54 -21.42 -4.69 5.40
N ASP A 55 -21.78 -5.81 4.78
CA ASP A 55 -21.02 -7.07 4.90
C ASP A 55 -19.80 -7.14 3.97
N HIS A 56 -19.66 -6.20 3.02
CA HIS A 56 -18.57 -6.20 2.03
C HIS A 56 -17.76 -4.90 2.13
N ALA A 57 -16.63 -4.96 2.84
CA ALA A 57 -15.75 -3.82 3.04
C ALA A 57 -14.80 -3.64 1.86
N HIS A 58 -14.84 -2.47 1.23
CA HIS A 58 -13.91 -2.11 0.16
C HIS A 58 -12.82 -1.19 0.72
N LEU A 59 -11.56 -1.52 0.40
CA LEU A 59 -10.38 -0.80 0.86
C LEU A 59 -9.61 -0.27 -0.35
N TYR A 60 -9.19 1.00 -0.26
CA TYR A 60 -8.16 1.53 -1.15
C TYR A 60 -6.82 1.57 -0.44
N LEU A 61 -5.83 0.89 -1.03
CA LEU A 61 -4.42 1.02 -0.67
C LEU A 61 -3.83 2.23 -1.39
N LEU A 62 -3.15 3.07 -0.62
CA LEU A 62 -2.50 4.27 -1.11
C LEU A 62 -0.99 4.16 -0.87
N HIS A 63 -0.23 4.33 -1.94
CA HIS A 63 1.21 4.52 -1.90
C HIS A 63 1.52 5.95 -2.41
N PRO A 64 1.64 6.94 -1.51
CA PRO A 64 1.71 8.36 -1.88
C PRO A 64 2.93 8.86 -2.66
N PRO A 65 4.07 8.14 -2.82
CA PRO A 65 5.04 8.47 -3.87
C PRO A 65 4.30 8.59 -5.22
N ALA A 66 4.89 9.28 -6.21
CA ALA A 66 4.22 9.66 -7.47
C ALA A 66 3.81 8.48 -8.39
N GLY A 67 3.45 7.34 -7.81
CA GLY A 67 3.27 6.04 -8.39
C GLY A 67 4.03 5.01 -7.56
N ILE A 68 3.79 3.73 -7.88
CA ILE A 68 4.73 2.66 -7.56
C ILE A 68 5.81 2.72 -8.64
N VAL A 69 7.06 2.87 -8.24
CA VAL A 69 8.19 2.92 -9.18
C VAL A 69 9.01 1.63 -9.10
N SER A 70 9.79 1.37 -10.14
CA SER A 70 10.70 0.21 -10.16
C SER A 70 11.71 0.33 -9.01
N GLY A 71 11.72 -0.66 -8.11
CA GLY A 71 12.56 -0.68 -6.91
C GLY A 71 11.77 -0.70 -5.60
N ASP A 72 10.51 -0.27 -5.62
CA ASP A 72 9.67 -0.33 -4.42
C ASP A 72 9.40 -1.77 -4.01
N THR A 73 9.53 -2.04 -2.71
CA THR A 73 9.16 -3.31 -2.09
C THR A 73 8.01 -3.04 -1.13
N LEU A 74 6.84 -3.55 -1.49
CA LEU A 74 5.61 -3.39 -0.71
C LEU A 74 5.19 -4.75 -0.13
N THR A 75 5.12 -4.85 1.19
CA THR A 75 4.57 -6.02 1.87
C THR A 75 3.14 -5.72 2.31
N ILE A 76 2.17 -6.49 1.81
CA ILE A 76 0.76 -6.37 2.19
C ILE A 76 0.33 -7.68 2.84
N LYS A 77 -0.10 -7.61 4.10
CA LYS A 77 -0.66 -8.74 4.85
C LYS A 77 -2.13 -8.44 5.14
N VAL A 78 -3.01 -9.36 4.76
CA VAL A 78 -4.44 -9.24 5.01
C VAL A 78 -4.90 -10.51 5.70
N ASP A 79 -5.48 -10.35 6.88
CA ASP A 79 -6.19 -11.41 7.60
C ASP A 79 -7.68 -11.11 7.56
N VAL A 80 -8.49 -12.11 7.23
CA VAL A 80 -9.94 -11.98 7.10
C VAL A 80 -10.56 -13.02 8.04
N GLU A 81 -11.13 -12.54 9.13
CA GLU A 81 -11.81 -13.41 10.08
C GLU A 81 -13.06 -14.06 9.45
N PRO A 82 -13.53 -15.19 10.02
CA PRO A 82 -14.75 -15.82 9.55
C PRO A 82 -15.93 -14.85 9.42
N ASN A 83 -16.65 -14.95 8.30
CA ASN A 83 -17.80 -14.13 7.93
C ASN A 83 -17.49 -12.65 7.58
N ALA A 84 -16.23 -12.23 7.61
CA ALA A 84 -15.84 -10.95 7.03
C ALA A 84 -15.61 -11.09 5.51
N ALA A 85 -15.96 -10.04 4.76
CA ALA A 85 -15.71 -9.92 3.33
C ALA A 85 -15.31 -8.50 2.94
#